data_AF-A0A1U8LXH9-F1
#
_entry.id   AF-A0A1U8LXH9-F1
#
_cell.length_a   1.000
_cell.length_b   1.000
_cell.length_c   1.000
_cell.angle_alpha   90.00
_cell.angle_beta   90.00
_cell.angle_gamma   90.00
#
_symmetry.space_group_name_H-M   'P 1'
#
loop_
_entity.id
_entity.type
_entity.pdbx_description
1 polymer ?
#
loop_
_entity_poly.entity_id
_entity_poly.type
_entity_poly.pdbx_seq_one_letter_code
_entity_poly.pdbx_strand_id
1 'polypeptide(L)'
;MVLTLKVISCAMNYNDGLLKEEDLREAQKKNRLIKLPSLIEYFGYCLCCGSHFAGPVYEMKNYLDWTEGKGIWAHSDKGPSPSPYVATLRAHVQAVFCMAMFLYLSPSRPLSWFTDPAYQEWGFWRKLSYQYMSGFTMRWKYYFIWSISEAAMVISGLGFSGWTESSPPKPKWDRAKVVDILGFELAKSSVLLPLVLNIQVSTWLRHYVYERLVKKGKKPRFFQLLATQTVSAVWHGLYPGYIILFVQSALMIAGSRVIYQWEKAIPTNMALVKKAFAVMNFAYTVLVLNYSCVGFMVTPSL
;
A
#
# COMPACT_ATOMS: atom_id res chain seq x y z
N MET A 1 5.36 14.34 -2.01
CA MET A 1 4.53 13.51 -1.10
C MET A 1 5.33 12.41 -0.40
N VAL A 2 6.00 11.50 -1.13
CA VAL A 2 6.81 10.40 -0.54
C VAL A 2 7.96 10.93 0.32
N LEU A 3 8.66 11.97 -0.13
CA LEU A 3 9.72 12.64 0.64
C LEU A 3 9.23 13.09 2.02
N THR A 4 8.03 13.66 2.13
CA THR A 4 7.45 14.08 3.42
C THR A 4 7.31 12.91 4.39
N LEU A 5 6.89 11.74 3.89
CA LEU A 5 6.79 10.53 4.71
C LEU A 5 8.16 10.08 5.23
N LYS A 6 9.19 10.14 4.37
CA LYS A 6 10.58 9.85 4.73
C LYS A 6 11.12 10.79 5.81
N VAL A 7 10.88 12.09 5.65
CA VAL A 7 11.30 13.11 6.64
C VAL A 7 10.64 12.85 8.00
N ILE A 8 9.33 12.61 8.02
CA ILE A 8 8.60 12.28 9.25
C ILE A 8 9.13 10.98 9.86
N SER A 9 9.32 9.93 9.06
CA SER A 9 9.91 8.66 9.52
C SER A 9 11.27 8.88 10.18
N CYS A 10 12.17 9.62 9.54
CA CYS A 10 13.50 9.89 10.09
C CYS A 10 13.43 10.62 11.43
N ALA A 11 12.62 11.69 11.51
CA ALA A 11 12.46 12.47 12.74
C ALA A 11 11.86 11.64 13.87
N MET A 12 10.79 10.88 13.60
CA MET A 12 10.13 10.05 14.61
C MET A 12 10.99 8.86 15.03
N ASN A 13 11.72 8.23 14.10
CA ASN A 13 12.63 7.12 14.42
C ASN A 13 13.81 7.59 15.27
N TYR A 14 14.32 8.80 15.05
CA TYR A 14 15.35 9.38 15.92
C TYR A 14 14.80 9.71 17.31
N ASN A 15 13.58 10.27 17.38
CA ASN A 15 12.92 10.49 18.67
C ASN A 15 12.69 9.17 19.44
N ASP A 16 12.26 8.11 18.75
CA ASP A 16 12.11 6.78 19.36
C ASP A 16 13.46 6.22 19.90
N GLY A 17 14.59 6.61 19.28
CA GLY A 17 15.93 6.22 19.72
C GLY A 17 16.35 6.81 21.07
N LEU A 18 15.70 7.89 21.51
CA LEU A 18 15.93 8.54 22.81
C LEU A 18 15.15 7.87 23.95
N LEU A 19 14.15 7.04 23.63
CA LEU A 19 13.31 6.37 24.60
C LEU A 19 13.89 5.03 25.02
N LYS A 20 13.51 4.55 26.22
CA LYS A 20 13.88 3.22 26.69
C LYS A 20 13.24 2.15 25.82
N GLU A 21 13.98 1.07 25.56
CA GLU A 21 13.52 0.01 24.65
C GLU A 21 12.23 -0.69 25.12
N GLU A 22 12.10 -0.88 26.44
CA GLU A 22 10.89 -1.44 27.08
C GLU A 22 9.62 -0.64 26.79
N ASP A 23 9.77 0.65 26.51
CA ASP A 23 8.66 1.55 26.23
C ASP A 23 8.23 1.56 24.76
N LEU A 24 9.00 0.93 23.88
CA LEU A 24 8.78 0.96 22.44
C LEU A 24 7.97 -0.24 21.96
N ARG A 25 7.15 -0.02 20.93
CA ARG A 25 6.52 -1.10 20.17
C ARG A 25 7.54 -1.78 19.26
N GLU A 26 7.25 -3.00 18.81
CA GLU A 26 8.14 -3.77 17.94
C GLU A 26 8.56 -3.02 16.67
N ALA A 27 7.63 -2.31 16.01
CA ALA A 27 7.96 -1.48 14.84
C ALA A 27 8.93 -0.33 15.20
N GLN A 28 8.74 0.33 16.34
CA GLN A 28 9.60 1.40 16.82
C GLN A 28 10.98 0.86 17.20
N LYS A 29 11.06 -0.25 17.95
CA LYS A 29 12.34 -0.93 18.27
C LYS A 29 13.12 -1.29 17.01
N LYS A 30 12.41 -1.83 16.01
CA LYS A 30 13.00 -2.21 14.73
C LYS A 30 13.60 -1.02 14.00
N ASN A 31 12.87 0.10 13.93
CA ASN A 31 13.19 1.22 13.05
C ASN A 31 13.90 2.40 13.73
N ARG A 32 14.01 2.43 15.06
CA ARG A 32 14.64 3.52 15.82
C ARG A 32 16.07 3.80 15.36
N LEU A 33 16.43 5.07 15.39
CA LEU A 33 17.78 5.55 15.10
C LEU A 33 18.44 5.97 16.41
N ILE A 34 19.45 5.23 16.84
CA ILE A 34 20.20 5.52 18.08
C ILE A 34 21.16 6.69 17.90
N LYS A 35 21.65 6.90 16.67
CA LYS A 35 22.54 8.00 16.31
C LYS A 35 21.84 8.90 15.31
N LEU A 36 22.11 10.20 15.40
CA LEU A 36 21.66 11.16 14.41
C LEU A 36 22.38 10.87 13.09
N PRO A 37 21.65 10.70 11.98
CA PRO A 37 22.30 10.55 10.69
C PRO A 37 23.08 11.80 10.29
N SER A 38 24.20 11.59 9.59
CA SER A 38 24.93 12.70 8.97
C SER A 38 24.08 13.38 7.89
N LEU A 39 24.46 14.60 7.50
CA LEU A 39 23.76 15.32 6.42
C LEU A 39 23.77 14.51 5.11
N ILE A 40 24.89 13.86 4.79
CA ILE A 40 25.04 13.06 3.57
C ILE A 40 24.10 11.84 3.61
N GLU A 41 24.05 11.13 4.74
CA GLU A 41 23.14 10.01 4.92
C GLU A 41 21.68 10.44 4.78
N TYR A 42 21.31 11.55 5.42
CA TYR A 42 19.95 12.08 5.40
C TYR A 42 19.52 12.51 3.99
N PHE A 43 20.36 13.27 3.28
CA PHE A 43 20.05 13.66 1.90
C PHE A 43 20.06 12.47 0.95
N GLY A 44 20.99 11.53 1.11
CA GLY A 44 21.02 10.29 0.33
C GLY A 44 19.74 9.47 0.51
N TYR A 45 19.25 9.33 1.74
CA TYR A 45 17.98 8.67 2.05
C TYR A 45 16.78 9.34 1.38
N CYS A 46 16.71 10.66 1.48
CA CYS A 46 15.66 11.48 0.90
C CYS A 46 15.65 11.41 -0.64
N LEU A 47 16.83 11.43 -1.27
CA LEU A 47 17.00 11.59 -2.72
C LEU A 47 17.35 10.29 -3.47
N CYS A 48 17.37 9.14 -2.78
CA CYS A 48 17.70 7.85 -3.40
C CYS A 48 16.88 7.57 -4.68
N CYS A 49 17.60 7.29 -5.77
CA CYS A 49 17.11 7.33 -7.16
C CYS A 49 15.99 6.32 -7.52
N GLY A 50 15.64 5.37 -6.67
CA GLY A 50 14.52 4.42 -6.91
C GLY A 50 13.18 4.82 -6.29
N SER A 51 13.14 5.88 -5.48
CA SER A 51 11.95 6.23 -4.67
C SER A 51 11.70 7.72 -4.51
N HIS A 52 12.47 8.57 -5.19
CA HIS A 52 12.41 10.02 -5.01
C HIS A 52 11.07 10.62 -5.47
N PHE A 53 10.65 10.33 -6.71
CA PHE A 53 9.42 10.91 -7.30
C PHE A 53 8.16 10.10 -6.98
N ALA A 54 8.22 8.81 -7.29
CA ALA A 54 7.17 7.85 -7.01
C ALA A 54 7.87 6.54 -6.68
N GLY A 55 7.59 5.98 -5.52
CA GLY A 55 8.17 4.71 -5.13
C GLY A 55 7.89 4.34 -3.68
N PRO A 56 8.31 3.13 -3.28
CA PRO A 56 8.06 2.65 -1.94
C PRO A 56 8.72 3.55 -0.91
N VAL A 57 7.99 3.87 0.15
CA VAL A 57 8.56 4.44 1.37
C VAL A 57 9.34 3.33 2.09
N TYR A 58 10.53 3.64 2.59
CA TYR A 58 11.30 2.72 3.41
C TYR A 58 11.96 3.49 4.55
N GLU A 59 12.39 2.74 5.55
CA GLU A 59 12.96 3.28 6.78
C GLU A 59 14.41 3.72 6.59
N MET A 60 14.78 4.82 7.25
CA MET A 60 16.15 5.33 7.28
C MET A 60 17.16 4.27 7.73
N LYS A 61 16.80 3.47 8.75
CA LYS A 61 17.66 2.38 9.22
C LYS A 61 17.95 1.35 8.13
N ASN A 62 16.94 0.96 7.34
CA ASN A 62 17.14 0.03 6.23
C ASN A 62 18.04 0.64 5.14
N TYR A 63 17.94 1.96 4.92
CA TYR A 63 18.80 2.66 3.98
C TYR A 63 20.26 2.63 4.43
N LEU A 64 20.53 2.97 5.70
CA LEU A 64 21.87 2.92 6.28
C LEU A 64 22.45 1.51 6.24
N ASP A 65 21.68 0.51 6.70
CA ASP A 65 22.10 -0.89 6.70
C ASP A 65 22.39 -1.38 5.27
N TRP A 66 21.63 -0.94 4.27
CA TRP A 66 21.89 -1.27 2.87
C TRP A 66 23.17 -0.60 2.35
N THR A 67 23.36 0.70 2.59
CA THR A 67 24.53 1.44 2.10
C THR A 67 25.83 0.98 2.75
N GLU A 68 25.77 0.53 4.00
CA GLU A 68 26.93 0.04 4.76
C GLU A 68 27.12 -1.48 4.65
N GLY A 69 26.25 -2.19 3.93
CA GLY A 69 26.31 -3.65 3.82
C GLY A 69 26.17 -4.35 5.18
N LYS A 70 25.22 -3.94 6.01
CA LYS A 70 24.94 -4.50 7.34
C LYS A 70 23.67 -5.34 7.35
N GLY A 71 23.49 -6.11 8.42
CA GLY A 71 22.30 -6.93 8.65
C GLY A 71 22.10 -7.95 7.54
N ILE A 72 20.95 -7.90 6.86
CA ILE A 72 20.65 -8.84 5.77
C ILE A 72 21.46 -8.58 4.49
N TRP A 73 22.06 -7.39 4.35
CA TRP A 73 22.94 -7.04 3.23
C TRP A 73 24.41 -7.32 3.52
N ALA A 74 24.73 -7.81 4.72
CA ALA A 74 26.08 -8.21 5.05
C ALA A 74 26.54 -9.36 4.17
N HIS A 75 27.79 -9.26 3.70
CA HIS A 75 28.51 -10.40 3.16
C HIS A 75 28.62 -11.43 4.28
N SER A 76 27.96 -12.58 4.09
CA SER A 76 27.96 -13.68 5.05
C SER A 76 28.49 -14.94 4.37
N ASP A 77 28.83 -15.94 5.18
CA ASP A 77 29.24 -17.27 4.71
C ASP A 77 28.16 -17.99 3.88
N LYS A 78 26.94 -17.43 3.81
CA LYS A 78 25.82 -17.94 3.01
C LYS A 78 25.90 -17.57 1.51
N GLY A 79 26.95 -16.89 1.08
CA GLY A 79 27.24 -16.60 -0.33
C GLY A 79 27.10 -15.12 -0.73
N PRO A 80 27.39 -14.78 -2.00
CA PRO A 80 27.33 -13.42 -2.51
C PRO A 80 25.91 -12.85 -2.45
N SER A 81 25.81 -11.51 -2.48
CA SER A 81 24.54 -10.81 -2.59
C SER A 81 23.69 -11.38 -3.74
N PRO A 82 22.39 -11.66 -3.51
CA PRO A 82 21.58 -12.32 -4.52
C PRO A 82 21.46 -11.46 -5.78
N SER A 83 21.54 -12.11 -6.94
CA SER A 83 21.34 -11.43 -8.21
C SER A 83 19.93 -10.82 -8.30
N PRO A 84 19.80 -9.51 -8.57
CA PRO A 84 18.50 -8.86 -8.67
C PRO A 84 17.83 -9.07 -10.03
N TYR A 85 18.57 -9.45 -11.07
CA TYR A 85 18.13 -9.33 -12.47
C TYR A 85 16.84 -10.07 -12.80
N VAL A 86 16.65 -11.28 -12.27
CA VAL A 86 15.41 -12.06 -12.50
C VAL A 86 14.21 -11.37 -11.86
N ALA A 87 14.37 -10.86 -10.64
CA ALA A 87 13.32 -10.16 -9.93
C ALA A 87 13.01 -8.80 -10.58
N THR A 88 14.04 -8.09 -11.04
CA THR A 88 13.90 -6.85 -11.83
C THR A 88 13.15 -7.12 -13.12
N LEU A 89 13.53 -8.15 -13.89
CA LEU A 89 12.87 -8.50 -15.14
C LEU A 89 11.39 -8.81 -14.91
N ARG A 90 11.05 -9.54 -13.85
CA ARG A 90 9.66 -9.83 -13.47
C ARG A 90 8.86 -8.55 -13.21
N ALA A 91 9.39 -7.63 -12.40
CA ALA A 91 8.74 -6.35 -12.11
C ALA A 91 8.62 -5.48 -13.38
N HIS A 92 9.62 -5.53 -14.27
CA HIS A 92 9.61 -4.81 -15.54
C HIS A 92 8.57 -5.36 -16.51
N VAL A 93 8.45 -6.68 -16.65
CA VAL A 93 7.37 -7.32 -17.44
C VAL A 93 6.00 -6.97 -16.88
N GLN A 94 5.83 -6.97 -15.56
CA GLN A 94 4.58 -6.51 -14.92
C GLN A 94 4.27 -5.06 -15.29
N ALA A 95 5.27 -4.17 -15.26
CA ALA A 95 5.10 -2.78 -15.65
C ALA A 95 4.65 -2.66 -17.12
N VAL A 96 5.35 -3.30 -18.05
CA VAL A 96 5.00 -3.30 -19.49
C VAL A 96 3.57 -3.80 -19.70
N PHE A 97 3.19 -4.90 -19.06
CA PHE A 97 1.82 -5.41 -19.10
C PHE A 97 0.79 -4.40 -18.59
N CYS A 98 1.06 -3.76 -17.44
CA CYS A 98 0.16 -2.75 -16.89
C CYS A 98 -0.01 -1.53 -17.80
N MET A 99 1.08 -1.06 -18.44
CA MET A 99 1.01 0.02 -19.41
C MET A 99 0.20 -0.39 -20.64
N ALA A 100 0.44 -1.58 -21.19
CA ALA A 100 -0.31 -2.09 -22.33
C ALA A 100 -1.81 -2.17 -22.03
N MET A 101 -2.18 -2.70 -20.86
CA MET A 101 -3.58 -2.74 -20.40
C MET A 101 -4.18 -1.35 -20.24
N PHE A 102 -3.44 -0.39 -19.68
CA PHE A 102 -3.91 0.99 -19.55
C PHE A 102 -4.16 1.63 -20.92
N LEU A 103 -3.20 1.53 -21.85
CA LEU A 103 -3.32 2.11 -23.19
C LEU A 103 -4.46 1.47 -24.00
N TYR A 104 -4.69 0.16 -23.82
CA TYR A 104 -5.79 -0.54 -24.47
C TYR A 104 -7.16 -0.12 -23.93
N LEU A 105 -7.30 -0.01 -22.60
CA LEU A 105 -8.60 0.26 -21.96
C LEU A 105 -8.97 1.75 -21.94
N SER A 106 -7.99 2.65 -21.80
CA SER A 106 -8.19 4.10 -21.60
C SER A 106 -9.07 4.76 -22.66
N PRO A 107 -8.92 4.50 -23.98
CA PRO A 107 -9.77 5.11 -25.01
C PRO A 107 -11.25 4.75 -24.88
N SER A 108 -11.57 3.57 -24.34
CA SER A 108 -12.94 3.08 -24.22
C SER A 108 -13.69 3.65 -23.00
N ARG A 109 -12.96 4.18 -22.01
CA ARG A 109 -13.50 4.66 -20.73
C ARG A 109 -12.97 6.06 -20.35
N PRO A 110 -13.12 7.09 -21.20
CA PRO A 110 -12.58 8.40 -20.87
C PRO A 110 -13.31 9.02 -19.66
N LEU A 111 -12.55 9.67 -18.79
CA LEU A 111 -13.11 10.31 -17.59
C LEU A 111 -14.03 11.50 -17.92
N SER A 112 -13.92 12.09 -19.11
CA SER A 112 -14.78 13.18 -19.58
C SER A 112 -16.27 12.82 -19.61
N TRP A 113 -16.62 11.53 -19.72
CA TRP A 113 -18.01 11.09 -19.65
C TRP A 113 -18.66 11.40 -18.31
N PHE A 114 -17.93 11.52 -17.19
CA PHE A 114 -18.54 11.83 -15.90
C PHE A 114 -19.22 13.20 -15.87
N THR A 115 -18.75 14.12 -16.70
CA THR A 115 -19.29 15.48 -16.86
C THR A 115 -20.20 15.63 -18.09
N ASP A 116 -20.31 14.59 -18.91
CA ASP A 116 -21.12 14.63 -20.13
C ASP A 116 -22.62 14.57 -19.79
N PRO A 117 -23.47 15.43 -20.37
CA PRO A 117 -24.92 15.38 -20.15
C PRO A 117 -25.55 14.02 -20.44
N ALA A 118 -25.08 13.30 -21.48
CA ALA A 118 -25.60 12.00 -21.85
C ALA A 118 -25.33 10.94 -20.76
N TYR A 119 -24.23 11.07 -20.01
CA TYR A 119 -24.00 10.21 -18.85
C TYR A 119 -25.06 10.42 -17.77
N GLN A 120 -25.57 11.65 -17.59
CA GLN A 120 -26.58 11.95 -16.58
C GLN A 120 -27.94 11.31 -16.89
N GLU A 121 -28.24 11.05 -18.16
CA GLU A 121 -29.45 10.37 -18.60
C GLU A 121 -29.40 8.85 -18.43
N TRP A 122 -28.21 8.27 -18.20
CA TRP A 122 -28.09 6.82 -18.05
C TRP A 122 -28.76 6.30 -16.78
N GLY A 123 -29.39 5.14 -16.90
CA GLY A 123 -29.92 4.40 -15.75
C GLY A 123 -28.81 3.97 -14.76
N PHE A 124 -29.21 3.71 -13.52
CA PHE A 124 -28.31 3.41 -12.40
C PHE A 124 -27.26 2.33 -12.72
N TRP A 125 -27.68 1.18 -13.25
CA TRP A 125 -26.77 0.06 -13.53
C TRP A 125 -25.73 0.39 -14.60
N ARG A 126 -26.10 1.19 -15.61
CA ARG A 126 -25.17 1.63 -16.66
C ARG A 126 -24.14 2.61 -16.10
N LYS A 127 -24.57 3.56 -15.27
CA LYS A 127 -23.67 4.49 -14.55
C LYS A 127 -22.70 3.72 -13.64
N LEU A 128 -23.20 2.80 -12.83
CA LEU A 128 -22.40 2.00 -11.91
C LEU A 128 -21.36 1.15 -12.66
N SER A 129 -21.77 0.48 -13.75
CA SER A 129 -20.86 -0.30 -14.59
C SER A 129 -19.78 0.59 -15.22
N TYR A 130 -20.15 1.76 -15.73
CA TYR A 130 -19.18 2.71 -16.28
C TYR A 130 -18.18 3.19 -15.21
N GLN A 131 -18.66 3.59 -14.03
CA GLN A 131 -17.84 3.98 -12.89
C GLN A 131 -16.82 2.90 -12.52
N TYR A 132 -17.29 1.66 -12.41
CA TYR A 132 -16.44 0.51 -12.14
C TYR A 132 -15.34 0.35 -13.19
N MET A 133 -15.71 0.35 -14.48
CA MET A 133 -14.77 0.15 -15.58
C MET A 133 -13.76 1.30 -15.70
N SER A 134 -14.17 2.54 -15.43
CA SER A 134 -13.26 3.70 -15.38
C SER A 134 -12.26 3.56 -14.24
N GLY A 135 -12.71 3.18 -13.04
CA GLY A 135 -11.84 2.91 -11.89
C GLY A 135 -10.87 1.78 -12.13
N PHE A 136 -11.34 0.67 -12.70
CA PHE A 136 -10.50 -0.45 -13.12
C PHE A 136 -9.44 -0.02 -14.14
N THR A 137 -9.83 0.75 -15.16
CA THR A 137 -8.93 1.25 -16.20
C THR A 137 -7.83 2.14 -15.61
N MET A 138 -8.19 3.10 -14.76
CA MET A 138 -7.22 4.03 -14.17
C MET A 138 -6.21 3.36 -13.24
N ARG A 139 -6.58 2.24 -12.59
CA ARG A 139 -5.68 1.49 -11.71
C ARG A 139 -4.44 0.97 -12.42
N TRP A 140 -4.56 0.55 -13.69
CA TRP A 140 -3.43 0.07 -14.49
C TRP A 140 -2.31 1.11 -14.65
N LYS A 141 -2.65 2.41 -14.74
CA LYS A 141 -1.67 3.51 -14.73
C LYS A 141 -0.85 3.53 -13.44
N TYR A 142 -1.50 3.34 -12.30
CA TYR A 142 -0.82 3.30 -11.00
C TYR A 142 0.01 2.02 -10.83
N TYR A 143 -0.51 0.87 -11.26
CA TYR A 143 0.23 -0.40 -11.25
C TYR A 143 1.49 -0.32 -12.10
N PHE A 144 1.45 0.34 -13.25
CA PHE A 144 2.64 0.61 -14.06
C PHE A 144 3.68 1.40 -13.27
N ILE A 145 3.33 2.58 -12.75
CA ILE A 145 4.27 3.46 -12.04
C ILE A 145 4.89 2.71 -10.86
N TRP A 146 4.06 2.03 -10.06
CA TRP A 146 4.52 1.28 -8.90
C TRP A 146 5.39 0.08 -9.26
N SER A 147 5.11 -0.61 -10.37
CA SER A 147 5.95 -1.72 -10.86
C SER A 147 7.30 -1.24 -11.37
N ILE A 148 7.37 -0.07 -12.01
CA ILE A 148 8.66 0.55 -12.38
C ILE A 148 9.46 0.91 -11.14
N SER A 149 8.84 1.53 -10.13
CA SER A 149 9.52 1.85 -8.88
C SER A 149 10.01 0.59 -8.16
N GLU A 150 9.21 -0.48 -8.16
CA GLU A 150 9.65 -1.79 -7.64
C GLU A 150 10.88 -2.28 -8.38
N ALA A 151 10.87 -2.28 -9.72
CA ALA A 151 12.00 -2.71 -10.54
C ALA A 151 13.28 -1.90 -10.23
N ALA A 152 13.17 -0.58 -10.08
CA ALA A 152 14.27 0.31 -9.72
C ALA A 152 14.85 0.03 -8.32
N MET A 153 14.00 -0.33 -7.37
CA MET A 153 14.42 -0.66 -6.00
C MET A 153 14.99 -2.08 -5.88
N VAL A 154 14.52 -3.01 -6.72
CA VAL A 154 15.06 -4.37 -6.79
C VAL A 154 16.44 -4.35 -7.45
N ILE A 155 16.62 -3.65 -8.57
CA ILE A 155 17.91 -3.61 -9.27
C ILE A 155 19.01 -2.94 -8.43
N SER A 156 18.66 -2.02 -7.53
CA SER A 156 19.61 -1.40 -6.60
C SER A 156 20.03 -2.32 -5.43
N GLY A 157 19.36 -3.45 -5.23
CA GLY A 157 19.59 -4.35 -4.09
C GLY A 157 18.84 -3.97 -2.81
N LEU A 158 18.32 -2.73 -2.70
CA LEU A 158 17.58 -2.27 -1.51
C LEU A 158 16.24 -3.02 -1.33
N GLY A 159 15.67 -3.56 -2.42
CA GLY A 159 14.46 -4.38 -2.38
C GLY A 159 14.59 -5.73 -1.68
N PHE A 160 15.82 -6.20 -1.41
CA PHE A 160 16.09 -7.54 -0.88
C PHE A 160 15.57 -7.75 0.56
N SER A 161 14.58 -8.60 0.78
CA SER A 161 13.92 -8.80 2.08
C SER A 161 14.38 -10.06 2.85
N GLY A 162 15.41 -10.76 2.37
CA GLY A 162 15.92 -11.99 2.99
C GLY A 162 15.72 -13.22 2.10
N TRP A 163 15.83 -14.41 2.68
CA TRP A 163 15.74 -15.69 1.96
C TRP A 163 14.44 -16.44 2.29
N THR A 164 14.00 -17.31 1.38
CA THR A 164 12.95 -18.30 1.66
C THR A 164 13.50 -19.44 2.52
N GLU A 165 12.61 -20.09 3.26
CA GLU A 165 12.90 -21.31 4.04
C GLU A 165 12.96 -22.58 3.16
N SER A 166 12.96 -22.42 1.82
CA SER A 166 13.03 -23.54 0.89
C SER A 166 14.46 -24.11 0.79
N SER A 167 14.58 -25.34 0.31
CA SER A 167 15.85 -25.97 -0.05
C SER A 167 15.89 -26.23 -1.57
N PRO A 168 16.71 -25.49 -2.35
CA PRO A 168 17.61 -24.40 -1.95
C PRO A 168 16.87 -23.09 -1.61
N PRO A 169 17.48 -22.21 -0.80
CA PRO A 169 16.90 -20.91 -0.44
C PRO A 169 16.88 -19.99 -1.65
N LYS A 170 15.78 -19.26 -1.83
CA LYS A 170 15.57 -18.28 -2.91
C LYS A 170 15.50 -16.88 -2.32
N PRO A 171 16.06 -15.86 -3.00
CA PRO A 171 16.00 -14.49 -2.50
C PRO A 171 14.59 -13.92 -2.61
N LYS A 172 14.17 -13.22 -1.56
CA LYS A 172 12.91 -12.47 -1.50
C LYS A 172 13.15 -10.99 -1.79
N TRP A 173 12.21 -10.37 -2.48
CA TRP A 173 12.28 -8.98 -2.93
C TRP A 173 11.06 -8.16 -2.48
N ASP A 174 10.45 -8.57 -1.37
CA ASP A 174 9.15 -8.06 -0.93
C ASP A 174 9.22 -6.64 -0.37
N ARG A 175 10.42 -6.13 0.00
CA ARG A 175 10.56 -4.76 0.52
C ARG A 175 10.21 -3.72 -0.55
N ALA A 176 10.53 -4.01 -1.81
CA ALA A 176 10.25 -3.12 -2.93
C ALA A 176 8.81 -3.26 -3.47
N LYS A 177 8.08 -4.31 -3.09
CA LYS A 177 6.74 -4.60 -3.63
C LYS A 177 5.72 -3.57 -3.17
N VAL A 178 5.29 -2.70 -4.07
CA VAL A 178 4.32 -1.62 -3.74
C VAL A 178 2.88 -2.09 -3.84
N VAL A 179 2.60 -3.02 -4.74
CA VAL A 179 1.26 -3.53 -4.99
C VAL A 179 1.28 -5.02 -5.29
N ASP A 180 0.30 -5.73 -4.75
CA ASP A 180 -0.09 -7.06 -5.22
C ASP A 180 -1.35 -6.92 -6.08
N ILE A 181 -1.16 -6.86 -7.40
CA ILE A 181 -2.24 -6.56 -8.35
C ILE A 181 -3.38 -7.58 -8.23
N LEU A 182 -3.06 -8.88 -8.27
CA LEU A 182 -4.08 -9.93 -8.17
C LEU A 182 -4.69 -9.98 -6.77
N GLY A 183 -3.86 -9.82 -5.72
CA GLY A 183 -4.35 -9.75 -4.35
C GLY A 183 -5.32 -8.59 -4.12
N PHE A 184 -5.13 -7.48 -4.83
CA PHE A 184 -6.02 -6.33 -4.78
C PHE A 184 -7.29 -6.51 -5.61
N GLU A 185 -7.17 -6.90 -6.89
CA GLU A 185 -8.32 -7.08 -7.78
C GLU A 185 -9.26 -8.20 -7.32
N LEU A 186 -8.72 -9.23 -6.66
CA LEU A 186 -9.47 -10.40 -6.18
C LEU A 186 -9.67 -10.39 -4.65
N ALA A 187 -9.50 -9.25 -4.00
CA ALA A 187 -9.62 -9.13 -2.55
C ALA A 187 -11.03 -9.50 -2.06
N LYS A 188 -11.13 -10.58 -1.28
CA LYS A 188 -12.39 -11.07 -0.69
C LYS A 188 -12.92 -10.22 0.46
N SER A 189 -12.09 -9.33 0.99
CA SER A 189 -12.42 -8.47 2.13
C SER A 189 -11.65 -7.17 2.03
N SER A 190 -12.32 -6.07 2.32
CA SER A 190 -11.71 -4.73 2.32
C SER A 190 -10.63 -4.57 3.40
N VAL A 191 -10.63 -5.42 4.42
CA VAL A 191 -9.58 -5.48 5.45
C VAL A 191 -8.23 -5.88 4.86
N LEU A 192 -8.22 -6.61 3.74
CA LEU A 192 -7.01 -7.04 3.05
C LEU A 192 -6.42 -5.95 2.16
N LEU A 193 -7.23 -4.98 1.71
CA LEU A 193 -6.80 -3.96 0.74
C LEU A 193 -5.54 -3.19 1.17
N PRO A 194 -5.41 -2.72 2.43
CA PRO A 194 -4.18 -2.04 2.88
C PRO A 194 -2.94 -2.93 2.88
N LEU A 195 -3.09 -4.26 2.86
CA LEU A 195 -1.97 -5.20 2.84
C LEU A 195 -1.46 -5.49 1.41
N VAL A 196 -2.23 -5.09 0.39
CA VAL A 196 -1.94 -5.41 -1.02
C VAL A 196 -1.87 -4.17 -1.90
N LEU A 197 -2.41 -3.03 -1.49
CA LEU A 197 -2.33 -1.76 -2.20
C LEU A 197 -1.42 -0.78 -1.47
N ASN A 198 -0.49 -0.17 -2.20
CA ASN A 198 0.42 0.86 -1.69
C ASN A 198 1.02 0.43 -0.34
N ILE A 199 1.57 -0.79 -0.33
CA ILE A 199 1.87 -1.57 0.88
C ILE A 199 2.75 -0.78 1.86
N GLN A 200 3.72 -0.03 1.35
CA GLN A 200 4.64 0.76 2.15
C GLN A 200 3.97 1.97 2.78
N VAL A 201 3.09 2.68 2.07
CA VAL A 201 2.34 3.80 2.67
C VAL A 201 1.32 3.27 3.68
N SER A 202 0.67 2.15 3.38
CA SER A 202 -0.23 1.48 4.34
C SER A 202 0.52 1.03 5.61
N THR A 203 1.75 0.52 5.45
CA THR A 203 2.64 0.15 6.56
C THR A 203 3.11 1.39 7.32
N TRP A 204 3.43 2.47 6.62
CA TRP A 204 3.80 3.75 7.22
C TRP A 204 2.65 4.31 8.05
N LEU A 205 1.44 4.37 7.51
CA LEU A 205 0.24 4.81 8.23
C LEU A 205 -0.01 3.94 9.47
N ARG A 206 0.22 2.63 9.36
CA ARG A 206 0.14 1.73 10.51
C ARG A 206 1.14 2.09 11.61
N HIS A 207 2.43 2.25 11.27
CA HIS A 207 3.49 2.47 12.26
C HIS A 207 3.51 3.88 12.83
N TYR A 208 3.26 4.90 12.01
CA TYR A 208 3.42 6.31 12.38
C TYR A 208 2.14 7.00 12.81
N VAL A 209 0.98 6.42 12.51
CA VAL A 209 -0.31 6.99 12.90
C VAL A 209 -1.10 5.99 13.74
N TYR A 210 -1.52 4.87 13.16
CA TYR A 210 -2.45 3.95 13.80
C TYR A 210 -1.94 3.41 15.14
N GLU A 211 -0.75 2.81 15.17
CA GLU A 211 -0.19 2.18 16.37
C GLU A 211 0.20 3.22 17.44
N ARG A 212 0.57 4.43 17.02
CA ARG A 212 0.90 5.54 17.94
C ARG A 212 -0.33 6.15 18.59
N LEU A 213 -1.49 6.14 17.93
CA LEU A 213 -2.78 6.55 18.51
C LEU A 213 -3.38 5.51 19.47
N VAL A 214 -2.85 4.28 19.48
CA VAL A 214 -3.28 3.23 20.42
C VAL A 214 -2.56 3.45 21.76
N LYS A 215 -3.31 3.61 22.84
CA LYS A 215 -2.75 3.65 24.20
C LYS A 215 -2.15 2.28 24.56
N LYS A 216 -0.99 2.25 25.24
CA LYS A 216 -0.36 1.00 25.71
C LYS A 216 -1.37 0.15 26.49
N GLY A 217 -1.39 -1.15 26.23
CA GLY A 217 -2.32 -2.11 26.86
C GLY A 217 -3.77 -2.06 26.39
N LYS A 218 -4.17 -1.12 25.51
CA LYS A 218 -5.54 -1.03 24.99
C LYS A 218 -5.65 -1.59 23.58
N LYS A 219 -6.78 -2.24 23.28
CA LYS A 219 -7.13 -2.64 21.91
C LYS A 219 -7.50 -1.42 21.08
N PRO A 220 -7.10 -1.35 19.80
CA PRO A 220 -7.52 -0.28 18.91
C PRO A 220 -9.03 -0.29 18.70
N ARG A 221 -9.63 0.89 18.57
CA ARG A 221 -11.05 1.09 18.27
C ARG A 221 -11.22 1.70 16.88
N PHE A 222 -12.48 1.93 16.49
CA PHE A 222 -12.81 2.57 15.22
C PHE A 222 -12.18 3.96 15.07
N PHE A 223 -12.05 4.73 16.16
CA PHE A 223 -11.44 6.06 16.13
C PHE A 223 -10.00 6.04 15.58
N GLN A 224 -9.15 5.09 15.98
CA GLN A 224 -7.79 5.00 15.44
C GLN A 224 -7.78 4.72 13.95
N LEU A 225 -8.70 3.87 13.46
CA LEU A 225 -8.84 3.61 12.03
C LEU A 225 -9.31 4.87 11.29
N LEU A 226 -10.34 5.54 11.78
CA LEU A 226 -10.86 6.76 11.19
C LEU A 226 -9.79 7.86 11.13
N ALA A 227 -9.09 8.12 12.25
CA ALA A 227 -8.02 9.10 12.30
C ALA A 227 -6.88 8.76 11.32
N THR A 228 -6.50 7.48 11.21
CA THR A 228 -5.48 7.03 10.26
C THR A 228 -5.91 7.28 8.81
N GLN A 229 -7.17 6.97 8.47
CA GLN A 229 -7.69 7.24 7.13
C GLN A 229 -7.81 8.74 6.86
N THR A 230 -8.20 9.56 7.84
CA THR A 230 -8.22 11.01 7.70
C THR A 230 -6.82 11.58 7.44
N VAL A 231 -5.79 11.09 8.14
CA VAL A 231 -4.39 11.49 7.85
C VAL A 231 -4.00 11.08 6.42
N SER A 232 -4.39 9.89 5.98
CA SER A 232 -4.20 9.48 4.58
C SER A 232 -4.91 10.43 3.60
N ALA A 233 -6.13 10.87 3.91
CA ALA A 233 -6.88 11.82 3.10
C ALA A 233 -6.15 13.15 2.96
N VAL A 234 -5.73 13.74 4.08
CA VAL A 234 -4.99 15.00 4.11
C VAL A 234 -3.67 14.88 3.36
N TRP A 235 -2.98 13.74 3.48
CA TRP A 235 -1.75 13.49 2.72
C TRP A 235 -2.00 13.53 1.21
N HIS A 236 -3.12 12.99 0.72
CA HIS A 236 -3.52 13.05 -0.68
C HIS A 236 -3.99 14.43 -1.15
N GLY A 237 -4.58 15.22 -0.25
CA GLY A 237 -4.99 16.60 -0.48
C GLY A 237 -6.32 16.94 0.18
N LEU A 238 -6.68 18.22 0.16
CA LEU A 238 -7.89 18.73 0.83
C LEU A 238 -9.13 18.77 -0.09
N TYR A 239 -9.02 18.21 -1.30
CA TYR A 239 -10.17 18.11 -2.19
C TYR A 239 -11.22 17.14 -1.63
N PRO A 240 -12.53 17.47 -1.74
CA PRO A 240 -13.60 16.65 -1.18
C PRO A 240 -13.55 15.19 -1.63
N GLY A 241 -13.16 14.92 -2.88
CA GLY A 241 -13.06 13.57 -3.43
C GLY A 241 -12.11 12.67 -2.66
N TYR A 242 -10.96 13.20 -2.20
CA TYR A 242 -10.02 12.46 -1.36
C TYR A 242 -10.60 12.20 0.02
N ILE A 243 -11.18 13.22 0.66
CA ILE A 243 -11.76 13.09 2.00
C ILE A 243 -12.86 12.03 2.01
N ILE A 244 -13.77 12.07 1.03
CA ILE A 244 -14.86 11.11 0.90
C ILE A 244 -14.30 9.69 0.73
N LEU A 245 -13.35 9.48 -0.18
CA LEU A 245 -12.75 8.15 -0.41
C LEU A 245 -12.17 7.56 0.89
N PHE A 246 -11.33 8.31 1.59
CA PHE A 246 -10.60 7.77 2.73
C PHE A 246 -11.49 7.61 3.97
N VAL A 247 -12.38 8.56 4.25
CA VAL A 247 -13.36 8.39 5.35
C VAL A 247 -14.29 7.20 5.05
N GLN A 248 -14.74 7.05 3.81
CA GLN A 248 -15.53 5.91 3.38
C GLN A 248 -14.74 4.60 3.46
N SER A 249 -13.44 4.61 3.22
CA SER A 249 -12.59 3.41 3.36
C SER A 249 -12.55 2.91 4.82
N ALA A 250 -12.60 3.80 5.82
CA ALA A 250 -12.70 3.41 7.23
C ALA A 250 -14.00 2.64 7.51
N LEU A 251 -15.13 3.14 6.98
CA LEU A 251 -16.43 2.48 7.07
C LEU A 251 -16.45 1.17 6.29
N MET A 252 -15.81 1.14 5.11
CA MET A 252 -15.64 -0.06 4.30
C MET A 252 -14.90 -1.15 5.08
N ILE A 253 -13.78 -0.82 5.71
CA ILE A 253 -12.99 -1.77 6.52
C ILE A 253 -13.79 -2.24 7.75
N ALA A 254 -14.48 -1.32 8.42
CA ALA A 254 -15.31 -1.66 9.58
C ALA A 254 -16.46 -2.61 9.21
N GLY A 255 -17.20 -2.33 8.13
CA GLY A 255 -18.29 -3.17 7.64
C GLY A 255 -17.83 -4.57 7.23
N SER A 256 -16.71 -4.68 6.51
CA SER A 256 -16.16 -5.99 6.13
C SER A 256 -15.74 -6.83 7.33
N ARG A 257 -15.26 -6.20 8.41
CA ARG A 257 -14.99 -6.91 9.68
C ARG A 257 -16.27 -7.47 10.29
N VAL A 258 -17.37 -6.71 10.29
CA VAL A 258 -18.66 -7.17 10.81
C VAL A 258 -19.18 -8.37 10.01
N ILE A 259 -19.16 -8.27 8.67
CA ILE A 259 -19.58 -9.38 7.79
C ILE A 259 -18.75 -10.63 8.07
N TYR A 260 -17.43 -10.49 8.26
CA TYR A 260 -16.55 -11.60 8.60
C TYR A 260 -16.83 -12.20 9.98
N GLN A 261 -17.20 -11.39 10.98
CA GLN A 261 -17.61 -11.92 12.30
C GLN A 261 -18.90 -12.72 12.20
N TRP A 262 -19.87 -12.25 11.39
CA TRP A 262 -21.07 -13.02 11.11
C TRP A 262 -20.75 -14.33 10.39
N GLU A 263 -19.88 -14.31 9.39
CA GLU A 263 -19.40 -15.52 8.71
C GLU A 263 -18.82 -16.55 9.70
N LYS A 264 -18.00 -16.07 10.66
CA LYS A 264 -17.39 -16.92 11.70
C LYS A 264 -18.39 -17.48 12.71
N ALA A 265 -19.44 -16.73 13.03
CA ALA A 265 -20.48 -17.16 13.95
C ALA A 265 -21.37 -18.28 13.37
N ILE A 266 -21.36 -18.47 12.05
CA ILE A 266 -22.14 -19.53 11.40
C ILE A 266 -21.54 -20.91 11.77
N PRO A 267 -22.39 -21.89 12.15
CA PRO A 267 -21.97 -23.28 12.36
C PRO A 267 -21.29 -23.92 11.14
N THR A 268 -20.33 -24.83 11.36
CA THR A 268 -19.56 -25.47 10.27
C THR A 268 -20.39 -26.36 9.35
N ASN A 269 -21.52 -26.90 9.83
CA ASN A 269 -22.47 -27.68 9.02
C ASN A 269 -23.26 -26.84 8.00
N MET A 270 -23.24 -25.50 8.13
CA MET A 270 -23.91 -24.58 7.20
C MET A 270 -22.94 -24.00 6.15
N ALA A 271 -22.25 -24.88 5.42
CA ALA A 271 -21.21 -24.49 4.47
C ALA A 271 -21.70 -23.55 3.36
N LEU A 272 -22.93 -23.74 2.86
CA LEU A 272 -23.52 -22.88 1.83
C LEU A 272 -23.74 -21.45 2.35
N VAL A 273 -24.23 -21.31 3.59
CA VAL A 273 -24.46 -20.01 4.23
C VAL A 273 -23.12 -19.29 4.46
N LYS A 274 -22.08 -20.01 4.92
CA LYS A 274 -20.72 -19.45 5.02
C LYS A 274 -20.21 -18.92 3.67
N LYS A 275 -20.37 -19.71 2.60
CA LYS A 275 -19.99 -19.28 1.25
C LYS A 275 -20.77 -18.05 0.81
N ALA A 276 -22.08 -17.96 1.12
CA ALA A 276 -22.88 -16.79 0.80
C ALA A 276 -22.37 -15.52 1.51
N PHE A 277 -21.99 -15.61 2.80
CA PHE A 277 -21.38 -14.48 3.52
C PHE A 277 -20.02 -14.09 2.96
N ALA A 278 -19.20 -15.06 2.56
CA ALA A 278 -17.92 -14.77 1.90
C ALA A 278 -18.11 -14.06 0.55
N VAL A 279 -19.08 -14.49 -0.26
CA VAL A 279 -19.45 -13.84 -1.53
C VAL A 279 -20.01 -12.44 -1.27
N MET A 280 -20.84 -12.26 -0.24
CA MET A 280 -21.36 -10.95 0.16
C MET A 280 -20.22 -10.01 0.58
N ASN A 281 -19.22 -10.49 1.34
CA ASN A 281 -18.08 -9.68 1.73
C ASN A 281 -17.22 -9.26 0.52
N PHE A 282 -17.05 -10.17 -0.44
CA PHE A 282 -16.40 -9.88 -1.71
C PHE A 282 -17.18 -8.82 -2.50
N ALA A 283 -18.49 -9.02 -2.71
CA ALA A 283 -19.34 -8.06 -3.42
C ALA A 283 -19.33 -6.68 -2.75
N TYR A 284 -19.45 -6.63 -1.42
CA TYR A 284 -19.34 -5.40 -0.64
C TYR A 284 -17.98 -4.70 -0.85
N THR A 285 -16.89 -5.47 -0.81
CA THR A 285 -15.53 -4.94 -1.02
C THR A 285 -15.39 -4.34 -2.42
N VAL A 286 -15.82 -5.07 -3.44
CA VAL A 286 -15.73 -4.65 -4.84
C VAL A 286 -16.59 -3.41 -5.10
N LEU A 287 -17.84 -3.40 -4.64
CA LEU A 287 -18.77 -2.29 -4.86
C LEU A 287 -18.29 -1.01 -4.17
N VAL A 288 -17.98 -1.11 -2.87
CA VAL A 288 -17.63 0.08 -2.09
C VAL A 288 -16.29 0.65 -2.54
N LEU A 289 -15.29 -0.20 -2.84
CA LEU A 289 -14.01 0.26 -3.36
C LEU A 289 -14.19 1.05 -4.66
N ASN A 290 -14.85 0.45 -5.66
CA ASN A 290 -14.94 1.05 -6.99
C ASN A 290 -15.83 2.29 -7.01
N TYR A 291 -16.89 2.32 -6.20
CA TYR A 291 -17.69 3.52 -6.02
C TYR A 291 -16.88 4.65 -5.36
N SER A 292 -16.15 4.35 -4.27
CA SER A 292 -15.39 5.36 -3.54
C SER A 292 -14.25 5.95 -4.38
N CYS A 293 -13.65 5.15 -5.27
CA CYS A 293 -12.57 5.60 -6.15
C CYS A 293 -13.00 6.68 -7.16
N VAL A 294 -14.29 6.85 -7.43
CA VAL A 294 -14.78 7.89 -8.36
C VAL A 294 -14.39 9.29 -7.89
N GLY A 295 -14.50 9.57 -6.58
CA GLY A 295 -14.08 10.85 -6.02
C GLY A 295 -12.60 11.17 -6.27
N PHE A 296 -11.75 10.14 -6.28
CA PHE A 296 -10.32 10.27 -6.59
C PHE A 296 -10.06 10.59 -8.07
N MET A 297 -10.89 10.05 -8.97
CA MET A 297 -10.72 10.22 -10.43
C MET A 297 -11.25 11.55 -10.95
N VAL A 298 -12.31 12.07 -10.35
CA VAL A 298 -13.00 13.30 -10.82
C VAL A 298 -12.46 14.56 -10.13
N THR A 299 -11.54 14.41 -9.17
CA THR A 299 -10.83 15.55 -8.60
C THR A 299 -9.93 16.18 -9.69
N PRO A 300 -9.95 17.51 -9.91
CA PRO A 300 -9.12 18.15 -10.92
C PRO A 300 -7.67 17.77 -10.70
N SER A 301 -7.05 17.18 -11.72
CA SER A 301 -5.60 17.04 -11.76
C SER A 301 -5.02 18.44 -12.00
N LEU A 302 -4.33 19.01 -11.01
CA LEU A 302 -3.42 20.13 -11.24
C LEU A 302 -2.27 19.68 -12.15
#